data_AF-A0A350YTI6-F1
#
_entry.id   AF-A0A350YTI6-F1
#
_cell.length_a   1.000
_cell.length_b   1.000
_cell.length_c   1.000
_cell.angle_alpha   90.00
_cell.angle_beta   90.00
_cell.angle_gamma   90.00
#
_symmetry.space_group_name_H-M   'P 1'
#
loop_
_entity.id
_entity.type
_entity.pdbx_description
1 polymer ?
#
loop_
_entity_poly.entity_id
_entity_poly.type
_entity_poly.pdbx_seq_one_letter_code
_entity_poly.pdbx_strand_id
1 'polypeptide(L)'
;MKNIDDFGKFARSRRGISSLTLHKYASVTSNSYISPTIIEERQLNVASMDVFSRLMMDRIIFLGLPIDDYVANIIQAQLLYLDSSDPGKDIQIYFNTPG
;
A
#
# COMPACT_ATOMS: atom_id res chain seq x y z
N MET A 1 -29.85 19.73 -11.47
CA MET A 1 -29.61 18.27 -11.45
C MET A 1 -30.45 17.70 -10.32
N LYS A 2 -31.44 16.84 -10.63
CA LYS A 2 -32.46 16.39 -9.66
C LYS A 2 -31.83 15.49 -8.60
N ASN A 3 -32.04 15.88 -7.34
CA ASN A 3 -31.42 15.33 -6.13
C ASN A 3 -31.64 13.82 -5.99
N ILE A 4 -30.55 13.11 -5.75
CA ILE A 4 -30.49 11.66 -5.48
C ILE A 4 -31.38 11.26 -4.28
N ASP A 5 -31.71 12.23 -3.42
CA ASP A 5 -32.46 12.08 -2.18
C ASP A 5 -33.96 11.81 -2.36
N ASP A 6 -34.55 12.25 -3.48
CA ASP A 6 -35.98 12.03 -3.76
C ASP A 6 -36.27 10.57 -4.09
N PHE A 7 -35.34 9.89 -4.78
CA PHE A 7 -35.47 8.49 -5.10
C PHE A 7 -35.41 7.59 -3.85
N GLY A 8 -34.51 7.92 -2.92
CA GLY A 8 -34.36 7.21 -1.65
C GLY A 8 -35.58 7.34 -0.73
N LYS A 9 -36.31 8.46 -0.78
CA LYS A 9 -37.58 8.63 -0.05
C LYS A 9 -38.73 7.86 -0.70
N PHE A 10 -38.81 7.84 -2.03
CA PHE A 10 -39.85 7.10 -2.77
C PHE A 10 -39.76 5.57 -2.56
N ALA A 11 -38.55 5.00 -2.67
CA ALA A 11 -38.34 3.56 -2.58
C ALA A 11 -38.65 2.99 -1.18
N ARG A 12 -38.37 3.75 -0.12
CA ARG A 12 -38.70 3.37 1.26
C ARG A 12 -40.20 3.52 1.57
N SER A 13 -40.85 4.58 1.07
CA SER A 13 -42.23 4.91 1.47
C SER A 13 -43.32 4.19 0.68
N ARG A 14 -43.12 3.83 -0.59
CA ARG A 14 -44.18 3.21 -1.43
C ARG A 14 -43.96 1.75 -1.81
N ARG A 15 -42.77 1.20 -1.65
CA ARG A 15 -42.43 -0.18 -2.07
C ARG A 15 -41.84 -1.05 -0.95
N GLY A 16 -41.76 -0.54 0.28
CA GLY A 16 -41.35 -1.31 1.46
C GLY A 16 -39.92 -1.84 1.42
N ILE A 17 -39.03 -1.20 0.64
CA ILE A 17 -37.65 -1.68 0.47
C ILE A 17 -36.80 -1.27 1.67
N SER A 18 -36.15 -2.25 2.29
CA SER A 18 -35.23 -2.03 3.42
C SER A 18 -34.08 -1.10 3.03
N SER A 19 -33.71 -0.19 3.94
CA SER A 19 -32.62 0.76 3.76
C SER A 19 -31.27 0.07 3.44
N LEU A 20 -31.08 -1.15 3.93
CA LEU A 20 -29.87 -1.94 3.71
C LEU A 20 -29.78 -2.47 2.27
N THR A 21 -30.93 -2.84 1.69
CA THR A 21 -31.02 -3.26 0.28
C THR A 21 -30.77 -2.09 -0.65
N LEU A 22 -31.26 -0.90 -0.32
CA LEU A 22 -31.06 0.31 -1.12
C LEU A 22 -29.59 0.74 -1.16
N HIS A 23 -28.88 0.58 -0.04
CA HIS A 23 -27.44 0.86 0.06
C HIS A 23 -26.59 -0.04 -0.84
N LYS A 24 -26.91 -1.34 -0.94
CA LYS A 24 -26.23 -2.30 -1.83
C LYS A 24 -26.44 -1.97 -3.32
N TYR A 25 -27.58 -1.43 -3.69
CA TYR A 25 -27.84 -1.08 -5.09
C TYR A 25 -27.08 0.17 -5.52
N ALA A 26 -26.96 1.18 -4.65
CA ALA A 26 -26.21 2.39 -4.94
C ALA A 26 -24.70 2.11 -5.18
N SER A 27 -24.12 1.17 -4.42
CA SER A 27 -22.71 0.76 -4.58
C SER A 27 -22.42 -0.04 -5.86
N VAL A 28 -23.45 -0.51 -6.58
CA VAL A 28 -23.27 -1.35 -7.78
C VAL A 28 -23.33 -0.53 -9.07
N THR A 29 -24.09 0.58 -9.11
CA THR A 29 -24.26 1.40 -10.33
C THR A 29 -23.20 2.49 -10.50
N SER A 30 -22.41 2.79 -9.49
CA SER A 30 -21.20 3.64 -9.60
C SER A 30 -19.99 2.73 -9.78
N ASN A 31 -19.74 2.38 -11.03
CA ASN A 31 -18.81 1.34 -11.47
C ASN A 31 -17.43 1.36 -10.76
N SER A 32 -16.93 0.15 -10.47
CA SER A 32 -15.55 -0.23 -10.09
C SER A 32 -15.14 -0.27 -8.60
N TYR A 33 -14.93 -1.52 -8.12
CA TYR A 33 -14.09 -1.98 -7.01
C TYR A 33 -14.31 -1.42 -5.61
N ILE A 34 -15.01 -2.16 -4.74
CA ILE A 34 -14.88 -1.98 -3.28
C ILE A 34 -14.85 -3.37 -2.61
N SER A 35 -13.65 -3.94 -2.52
CA SER A 35 -13.22 -4.73 -1.35
C SER A 35 -13.61 -3.95 -0.09
N PRO A 36 -13.99 -4.57 1.04
CA PRO A 36 -14.37 -3.84 2.26
C PRO A 36 -13.15 -3.13 2.82
N THR A 37 -12.79 -1.98 2.24
CA THR A 37 -11.76 -1.10 2.75
C THR A 37 -12.39 -0.40 3.94
N ILE A 38 -11.90 -0.77 5.11
CA ILE A 38 -12.01 -0.01 6.34
C ILE A 38 -11.53 1.40 6.01
N ILE A 39 -12.46 2.35 5.89
CA ILE A 39 -12.12 3.76 5.75
C ILE A 39 -11.83 4.25 7.16
N GLU A 40 -10.58 4.08 7.59
CA GLU A 40 -10.02 4.90 8.65
C GLU A 40 -9.86 6.32 8.09
N GLU A 41 -10.65 7.25 8.61
CA GLU A 41 -10.37 8.68 8.51
C GLU A 41 -9.13 9.02 9.36
N ARG A 42 -7.94 8.82 8.79
CA ARG A 42 -6.63 9.42 9.11
C ARG A 42 -5.61 8.71 8.20
N GLN A 43 -4.74 9.34 7.42
CA GLN A 43 -3.78 10.40 7.70
C GLN A 43 -3.20 10.89 6.36
N LEU A 44 -2.68 12.12 6.35
CA LEU A 44 -1.75 12.70 5.37
C LEU A 44 -1.05 11.65 4.50
N ASN A 45 -0.96 11.90 3.18
CA ASN A 45 0.02 11.31 2.24
C ASN A 45 1.26 10.73 2.95
N VAL A 46 1.16 9.51 3.46
CA VAL A 46 2.33 8.77 3.92
C VAL A 46 2.84 8.22 2.62
N ALA A 47 3.90 8.82 2.08
CA ALA A 47 4.80 8.06 1.22
C ALA A 47 5.09 6.78 2.01
N SER A 48 4.40 5.68 1.67
CA SER A 48 4.50 4.43 2.40
C SER A 48 5.92 3.98 2.20
N MET A 49 6.78 4.32 3.14
CA MET A 49 8.15 3.85 3.12
C MET A 49 8.05 2.34 3.21
N ASP A 50 8.48 1.68 2.14
CA ASP A 50 8.64 0.25 2.14
C ASP A 50 9.56 -0.14 3.32
N VAL A 51 9.28 -1.27 3.97
CA VAL A 51 10.06 -1.77 5.12
C VAL A 51 11.54 -1.86 4.74
N PHE A 52 11.84 -2.22 3.49
CA PHE A 52 13.20 -2.25 2.96
C PHE A 52 13.86 -0.86 2.91
N SER A 53 13.11 0.18 2.54
CA SER A 53 13.61 1.56 2.58
C SER A 53 13.92 2.00 4.01
N ARG A 54 13.13 1.55 5.00
CA ARG A 54 13.40 1.84 6.42
C ARG A 54 14.65 1.13 6.91
N LEU A 55 14.79 -0.16 6.61
CA LEU A 55 15.98 -0.94 6.94
C LEU A 55 17.23 -0.33 6.29
N MET A 56 17.14 0.12 5.04
CA MET A 56 18.27 0.75 4.34
C MET A 56 18.71 2.07 5.01
N MET A 57 17.77 2.88 5.52
CA MET A 57 18.10 4.06 6.34
C MET A 57 18.82 3.68 7.64
N ASP A 58 18.43 2.56 8.25
CA ASP A 58 19.09 2.00 9.43
C ASP A 58 20.36 1.19 9.06
N ARG A 59 20.83 1.30 7.80
CA ARG A 59 22.04 0.65 7.24
C ARG A 59 21.99 -0.88 7.25
N ILE A 60 20.79 -1.43 7.05
CA ILE A 60 20.52 -2.86 6.98
C ILE A 60 20.20 -3.25 5.53
N ILE A 61 20.99 -4.16 4.97
CA ILE A 61 20.79 -4.77 3.65
C ILE A 61 20.28 -6.20 3.84
N PHE A 62 19.26 -6.59 3.08
CA PHE A 62 18.73 -7.94 3.06
C PHE A 62 18.96 -8.60 1.69
N LEU A 63 19.71 -9.70 1.67
CA LEU A 63 19.93 -10.50 0.46
C LEU A 63 19.09 -11.79 0.53
N GLY A 64 17.90 -11.72 -0.07
CA GLY A 64 16.92 -12.82 -0.08
C GLY A 64 16.80 -13.58 -1.40
N LEU A 65 17.59 -13.20 -2.41
CA LEU A 65 17.48 -13.70 -3.78
C LEU A 65 18.74 -14.49 -4.16
N PRO A 66 18.65 -15.44 -5.13
CA PRO A 66 19.83 -16.06 -5.74
C PRO A 66 20.79 -15.00 -6.27
N ILE A 67 22.09 -15.26 -6.19
CA ILE A 67 23.09 -14.28 -6.60
C ILE A 67 23.36 -14.45 -8.09
N ASP A 68 22.84 -13.52 -8.87
CA ASP A 68 23.21 -13.31 -10.26
C ASP A 68 23.93 -11.96 -10.44
N ASP A 69 24.41 -11.67 -11.65
CA ASP A 69 25.12 -10.43 -11.96
C ASP A 69 24.28 -9.18 -11.65
N TYR A 70 22.96 -9.26 -11.79
CA TYR A 70 22.06 -8.14 -11.53
C TYR A 70 21.95 -7.85 -10.03
N VAL A 71 21.69 -8.89 -9.23
CA VAL A 71 21.63 -8.79 -7.77
C VAL A 71 22.97 -8.34 -7.20
N ALA A 72 24.08 -8.87 -7.71
CA ALA A 72 25.43 -8.47 -7.29
C ALA A 72 25.68 -6.96 -7.52
N ASN A 73 25.32 -6.45 -8.70
CA ASN A 73 25.46 -5.02 -9.02
C ASN A 73 24.58 -4.13 -8.11
N ILE A 74 23.37 -4.58 -7.74
CA ILE A 74 22.52 -3.84 -6.80
C ILE A 74 23.16 -3.78 -5.41
N ILE A 75 23.64 -4.90 -4.89
CA ILE A 75 24.28 -4.95 -3.57
C ILE A 75 25.53 -4.05 -3.56
N GLN A 76 26.33 -4.08 -4.63
CA GLN A 76 27.48 -3.19 -4.78
C GLN A 76 27.07 -1.71 -4.73
N ALA A 77 26.02 -1.32 -5.46
CA ALA A 77 25.52 0.05 -5.45
C ALA A 77 25.00 0.47 -4.06
N GLN A 78 24.30 -0.42 -3.35
CA GLN A 78 23.82 -0.16 -2.00
C GLN A 78 24.97 0.04 -1.00
N LEU A 79 26.03 -0.78 -1.09
CA LEU A 79 27.21 -0.65 -0.25
C LEU A 79 27.93 0.69 -0.48
N LEU A 80 28.15 1.07 -1.72
CA LEU A 80 28.77 2.36 -2.07
C LEU A 80 27.91 3.55 -1.61
N TYR A 81 26.59 3.43 -1.72
CA TYR A 81 25.66 4.45 -1.23
C TYR A 81 25.77 4.62 0.29
N LEU A 82 25.73 3.51 1.05
CA LEU A 82 25.83 3.56 2.51
C LEU A 82 27.20 4.04 2.99
N ASP A 83 28.28 3.66 2.31
CA ASP A 83 29.64 4.14 2.62
C ASP A 83 29.77 5.64 2.34
N SER A 84 29.26 6.13 1.21
CA SER A 84 29.30 7.57 0.88
C SER A 84 28.45 8.46 1.80
N SER A 85 27.35 7.93 2.33
CA SER A 85 26.44 8.68 3.20
C SER A 85 26.95 8.84 4.63
N ASP A 86 27.63 7.83 5.17
CA ASP A 86 28.25 7.88 6.50
C ASP A 86 29.47 6.95 6.55
N PRO A 87 30.64 7.45 6.08
CA PRO A 87 31.86 6.67 6.03
C PRO A 87 32.30 6.24 7.44
N GLY A 88 32.66 4.98 7.60
CA GLY A 88 33.17 4.44 8.88
C GLY A 88 32.10 3.96 9.87
N LYS A 89 30.81 4.06 9.52
CA LYS A 89 29.75 3.32 10.22
C LYS A 89 29.53 1.94 9.62
N ASP A 90 29.35 0.96 10.49
CA ASP A 90 29.07 -0.41 10.11
C ASP A 90 27.80 -0.52 9.24
N ILE A 91 27.80 -1.55 8.38
CA ILE A 91 26.67 -1.93 7.54
C ILE A 91 26.33 -3.38 7.90
N GLN A 92 25.05 -3.64 8.21
CA GLN A 92 24.58 -4.98 8.52
C GLN A 92 24.00 -5.63 7.27
N ILE A 93 24.46 -6.83 6.95
CA ILE A 93 23.95 -7.59 5.80
C ILE A 93 23.39 -8.92 6.31
N TYR A 94 22.12 -9.15 6.03
CA TYR A 94 21.43 -10.40 6.36
C TYR A 94 21.32 -11.25 5.10
N PHE A 95 21.94 -12.43 5.14
CA PHE A 95 21.98 -13.38 4.03
C PHE A 95 20.94 -14.47 4.21
N ASN A 96 20.02 -14.57 3.25
CA ASN A 96 19.07 -15.67 3.11
C ASN A 96 18.93 -16.01 1.62
N THR A 97 20.00 -16.53 1.04
CA THR A 97 20.11 -16.78 -0.40
C THR A 97 20.54 -18.23 -0.65
N PRO A 98 20.03 -18.90 -1.70
CA PRO A 98 20.46 -20.25 -2.08
C PRO A 98 21.85 -20.31 -2.73
N GLY A 99 22.49 -19.15 -2.94
CA GLY A 99 23.69 -19.03 -3.75
C GLY A 99 23.44 -18.18 -4.99
#